data_AF-A0A9D9PU89-F1
#
_entry.id   AF-A0A9D9PU89-F1
#
_cell.length_a   1.000
_cell.length_b   1.000
_cell.length_c   1.000
_cell.angle_alpha   90.00
_cell.angle_beta   90.00
_cell.angle_gamma   90.00
#
_symmetry.space_group_name_H-M   'P 1'
#
loop_
_entity.id
_entity.type
_entity.pdbx_description
1 polymer ?
#
loop_
_entity_poly.entity_id
_entity_poly.type
_entity_poly.pdbx_seq_one_letter_code
_entity_poly.pdbx_strand_id
1 'polypeptide(L)'
;MEDNGSIIDFFNRNDADADKYRVIDEFLKLSKRFSKNAIRRKTIITYSIGAFMIVLGAAAWIMSREFNTFEGFMILFGFIPIAFCKLLNGSGYIPEVERAKLIISQDGIDTVYGDLLKAKYIRESELMVGKRYLFGEGNMMVRLKDIKGIYKHTTGGKYPKRYAMAEVIDESGTEPMKLETLPSFGMERRMHYITEEIMRAAMMAEN
;
A
#
# COMPACT_ATOMS: atom_id res chain seq x y z
N MET A 1 -9.29 31.49 -4.37
CA MET A 1 -9.91 30.18 -4.17
C MET A 1 -8.79 29.16 -4.15
N GLU A 2 -8.34 28.82 -2.95
CA GLU A 2 -7.27 27.84 -2.75
C GLU A 2 -7.81 26.47 -3.14
N ASP A 3 -7.25 25.90 -4.22
CA ASP A 3 -7.41 24.49 -4.57
C ASP A 3 -6.66 23.66 -3.54
N ASN A 4 -7.29 23.47 -2.38
CA ASN A 4 -6.88 22.49 -1.38
C ASN A 4 -7.00 21.11 -2.01
N GLY A 5 -5.88 20.64 -2.58
CA GLY A 5 -5.76 19.36 -3.27
C GLY A 5 -6.54 18.28 -2.53
N SER A 6 -7.68 17.90 -3.11
CA SER A 6 -8.71 17.07 -2.49
C SER A 6 -8.10 15.81 -1.88
N ILE A 7 -8.00 15.77 -0.55
CA ILE A 7 -7.70 14.55 0.20
C ILE A 7 -8.76 13.54 -0.22
N ILE A 8 -8.32 12.39 -0.78
CA ILE A 8 -9.26 11.32 -1.11
C ILE A 8 -9.72 10.75 0.22
N ASP A 9 -10.99 10.91 0.50
CA ASP A 9 -11.63 10.27 1.62
C ASP A 9 -11.93 8.81 1.24
N PHE A 10 -11.12 7.88 1.73
CA PHE A 10 -11.29 6.46 1.39
C PHE A 10 -12.54 5.85 2.04
N PHE A 11 -13.08 6.51 3.06
CA PHE A 11 -14.25 6.09 3.82
C PHE A 11 -15.28 7.21 3.80
N ASN A 12 -16.30 7.08 2.97
CA ASN A 12 -17.33 8.09 2.71
C ASN A 12 -17.90 8.70 4.02
N ARG A 13 -17.51 9.95 4.35
CA ARG A 13 -17.82 10.67 5.62
C ARG A 13 -19.28 11.05 5.87
N ASN A 14 -20.25 10.59 5.09
CA ASN A 14 -21.64 11.00 5.24
C ASN A 14 -22.47 10.14 6.22
N ASP A 15 -21.87 9.13 6.84
CA ASP A 15 -22.53 8.25 7.81
C ASP A 15 -22.29 8.68 9.26
N ALA A 16 -23.17 8.23 10.17
CA ALA A 16 -23.07 8.46 11.62
C ALA A 16 -21.73 7.99 12.24
N ASP A 17 -20.98 7.15 11.53
CA ASP A 17 -19.69 6.59 11.94
C ASP A 17 -18.47 7.30 11.32
N ALA A 18 -18.66 8.44 10.65
CA ALA A 18 -17.60 9.19 9.97
C ALA A 18 -16.38 9.49 10.86
N ASP A 19 -16.60 9.74 12.15
CA ASP A 19 -15.51 9.96 13.12
C ASP A 19 -14.66 8.70 13.36
N LYS A 20 -15.29 7.52 13.41
CA LYS A 20 -14.58 6.24 13.59
C LYS A 20 -13.73 5.93 12.37
N TYR A 21 -14.29 6.15 11.19
CA TYR A 21 -13.56 6.02 9.92
C TYR A 21 -12.38 6.99 9.83
N ARG A 22 -12.55 8.24 10.28
CA ARG A 22 -11.47 9.22 10.32
C ARG A 22 -10.31 8.78 11.21
N VAL A 23 -10.60 8.25 12.41
CA VAL A 23 -9.55 7.79 13.33
C VAL A 23 -8.75 6.63 12.75
N ILE A 24 -9.44 5.67 12.12
CA ILE A 24 -8.76 4.53 11.47
C ILE A 24 -7.92 5.00 10.28
N ASP A 25 -8.45 5.91 9.46
CA ASP A 25 -7.71 6.47 8.33
C ASP A 25 -6.49 7.29 8.77
N GLU A 26 -6.61 8.07 9.85
CA GLU A 26 -5.50 8.84 10.42
C GLU A 26 -4.39 7.92 10.95
N PHE A 27 -4.77 6.83 11.64
CA PHE A 27 -3.83 5.84 12.14
C PHE A 27 -3.10 5.11 11.00
N LEU A 28 -3.85 4.62 10.01
CA LEU A 28 -3.30 3.89 8.86
C LEU A 28 -2.65 4.82 7.82
N LYS A 29 -2.87 6.15 7.95
CA LYS A 29 -2.41 7.19 7.04
C LYS A 29 -2.80 6.92 5.57
N LEU A 30 -3.91 6.21 5.32
CA LEU A 30 -4.27 5.76 3.96
C LEU A 30 -4.54 6.95 3.03
N SER A 31 -5.39 7.88 3.44
CA SER A 31 -5.67 9.12 2.70
C SER A 31 -4.42 9.95 2.42
N LYS A 32 -3.47 9.96 3.36
CA LYS A 32 -2.21 10.72 3.23
C LYS A 32 -1.20 10.03 2.30
N ARG A 33 -1.05 8.70 2.41
CA ARG A 33 -0.12 7.89 1.60
C ARG A 33 -0.58 7.75 0.16
N PHE A 34 -1.89 7.66 -0.06
CA PHE A 34 -2.47 7.28 -1.34
C PHE A 34 -3.32 8.39 -1.99
N SER A 35 -3.24 9.62 -1.48
CA SER A 35 -3.88 10.80 -2.08
C SER A 35 -3.57 10.93 -3.58
N LYS A 36 -4.62 11.30 -4.34
CA LYS A 36 -4.67 11.50 -5.80
C LYS A 36 -3.49 12.31 -6.35
N ASN A 37 -2.81 13.13 -5.54
CA ASN A 37 -1.65 13.92 -5.97
C ASN A 37 -0.40 13.07 -6.25
N ALA A 38 -0.19 11.94 -5.57
CA ALA A 38 0.93 11.04 -5.89
C ALA A 38 0.70 10.30 -7.21
N ILE A 39 -0.55 9.87 -7.46
CA ILE A 39 -0.98 9.22 -8.70
C ILE A 39 -1.01 10.24 -9.84
N ARG A 40 -1.63 11.42 -9.66
CA ARG A 40 -1.63 12.53 -10.63
C ARG A 40 -0.22 12.98 -10.99
N ARG A 41 0.72 13.09 -10.03
CA ARG A 41 2.10 13.48 -10.33
C ARG A 41 2.80 12.43 -11.21
N LYS A 42 2.62 11.14 -10.95
CA LYS A 42 3.10 10.07 -11.84
C LYS A 42 2.45 10.17 -13.22
N THR A 43 1.13 10.31 -13.27
CA THR A 43 0.38 10.46 -14.52
C THR A 43 0.82 11.69 -15.34
N ILE A 44 1.04 12.84 -14.71
CA ILE A 44 1.51 14.07 -15.38
C ILE A 44 2.95 13.89 -15.89
N ILE A 45 3.86 13.33 -15.08
CA ILE A 45 5.23 13.02 -15.52
C ILE A 45 5.19 12.07 -16.72
N THR A 46 4.37 11.04 -16.65
CA THR A 46 4.20 10.06 -17.73
C THR A 46 3.66 10.69 -19.01
N TYR A 47 2.62 11.53 -18.93
CA TYR A 47 2.13 12.26 -20.10
C TYR A 47 3.17 13.22 -20.67
N SER A 48 3.96 13.88 -19.83
CA SER A 48 5.03 14.79 -20.29
C SER A 48 6.15 14.05 -21.01
N ILE A 49 6.53 12.85 -20.55
CA ILE A 49 7.51 11.99 -21.23
C ILE A 49 6.94 11.49 -22.57
N GLY A 50 5.68 11.04 -22.59
CA GLY A 50 5.02 10.62 -23.84
C GLY A 50 4.94 11.73 -24.87
N ALA A 51 4.54 12.94 -24.46
CA ALA A 51 4.50 14.11 -25.32
C ALA A 51 5.89 14.48 -25.87
N PHE A 52 6.92 14.41 -25.03
CA PHE A 52 8.31 14.67 -25.44
C PHE A 52 8.82 13.65 -26.47
N MET A 53 8.52 12.36 -26.30
CA MET A 53 8.89 11.31 -27.25
C MET A 53 8.18 11.46 -28.60
N ILE A 54 6.93 11.93 -28.62
CA ILE A 54 6.20 12.24 -29.85
C ILE A 54 6.88 13.39 -30.61
N VAL A 55 7.28 14.46 -29.91
CA VAL A 55 7.98 15.60 -30.52
C VAL A 55 9.34 15.18 -31.09
N LEU A 56 10.11 14.38 -30.35
CA LEU A 56 11.38 13.83 -30.84
C LEU A 56 11.20 12.92 -32.07
N GLY A 57 10.17 12.06 -32.04
CA GLY A 57 9.83 11.21 -33.19
C GLY A 57 9.46 12.01 -34.44
N ALA A 58 8.68 13.09 -34.28
CA ALA A 58 8.32 13.99 -35.37
C ALA A 58 9.55 14.73 -35.94
N ALA A 59 10.47 15.20 -35.09
CA ALA A 59 11.70 15.86 -35.52
C ALA A 59 12.64 14.89 -36.26
N ALA A 60 12.79 13.66 -35.77
CA ALA A 60 13.56 12.61 -36.44
C ALA A 60 12.96 12.25 -37.80
N TRP A 61 11.63 12.23 -37.91
CA TRP A 61 10.94 11.99 -39.18
C TRP A 61 11.17 13.11 -40.20
N ILE A 62 11.11 14.39 -39.80
CA ILE A 62 11.42 15.52 -40.68
C ILE A 62 12.86 15.42 -41.23
N MET A 63 13.80 14.91 -40.44
CA MET A 63 15.18 14.69 -40.87
C MET A 63 15.36 13.42 -41.72
N SER A 64 14.56 12.37 -41.51
CA SER A 64 14.59 11.16 -42.32
C SER A 64 13.77 11.36 -43.60
N ARG A 65 14.44 11.54 -44.73
CA ARG A 65 13.83 11.82 -46.04
C ARG A 65 12.97 10.68 -46.62
N GLU A 66 12.75 9.61 -45.88
CA GLU A 66 12.00 8.41 -46.30
C GLU A 66 10.63 8.35 -45.59
N PHE A 67 9.57 8.48 -46.39
CA PHE A 67 8.19 8.63 -45.92
C PHE A 67 7.56 7.38 -45.26
N ASN A 68 8.16 6.19 -45.42
CA ASN A 68 7.52 4.91 -45.05
C ASN A 68 7.69 4.49 -43.57
N THR A 69 8.38 5.28 -42.74
CA THR A 69 8.66 4.94 -41.33
C THR A 69 7.73 5.63 -40.32
N PHE A 70 6.87 6.55 -40.77
CA PHE A 70 6.06 7.42 -39.91
C PHE A 70 4.97 6.68 -39.12
N GLU A 71 4.23 5.78 -39.78
CA GLU A 71 3.09 5.09 -39.17
C GLU A 71 3.56 4.12 -38.06
N GLY A 72 4.67 3.42 -38.28
CA GLY A 72 5.26 2.55 -37.26
C GLY A 72 5.77 3.31 -36.04
N PHE A 73 6.37 4.48 -36.24
CA PHE A 73 6.89 5.32 -35.15
C PHE A 73 5.77 5.88 -34.26
N MET A 74 4.66 6.34 -34.83
CA MET A 74 3.52 6.88 -34.08
C MET A 74 2.84 5.81 -33.21
N ILE A 75 2.77 4.56 -33.69
CA ILE A 75 2.24 3.44 -32.91
C ILE A 75 3.21 3.07 -31.78
N LEU A 76 4.51 2.96 -32.09
CA LEU A 76 5.53 2.49 -31.15
C LEU A 76 5.88 3.49 -30.04
N PHE A 77 5.84 4.79 -30.33
CA PHE A 77 6.21 5.86 -29.38
C PHE A 77 5.04 6.72 -28.91
N GLY A 78 3.88 6.68 -29.58
CA GLY A 78 2.67 7.38 -29.17
C GLY A 78 1.72 6.47 -28.39
N PHE A 79 1.12 5.49 -29.07
CA PHE A 79 0.03 4.70 -28.50
C PHE A 79 0.50 3.62 -27.52
N ILE A 80 1.56 2.87 -27.84
CA ILE A 80 2.07 1.80 -26.98
C ILE A 80 2.54 2.34 -25.62
N PRO A 81 3.32 3.44 -25.52
CA PRO A 81 3.71 3.97 -24.23
C PRO A 81 2.53 4.52 -23.45
N ILE A 82 1.56 5.19 -24.09
CA ILE A 82 0.36 5.69 -23.39
C ILE A 82 -0.52 4.54 -22.89
N ALA A 83 -0.70 3.49 -23.68
CA ALA A 83 -1.46 2.30 -23.30
C ALA A 83 -0.74 1.48 -22.21
N PHE A 84 0.57 1.25 -22.36
CA PHE A 84 1.42 0.61 -21.35
C PHE A 84 1.45 1.42 -20.05
N CYS A 85 1.46 2.74 -20.15
CA CYS A 85 1.38 3.62 -18.99
C CYS A 85 -0.02 3.65 -18.36
N LYS A 86 -1.10 3.52 -19.14
CA LYS A 86 -2.45 3.29 -18.60
C LYS A 86 -2.56 1.94 -17.92
N LEU A 87 -1.86 0.91 -18.40
CA LEU A 87 -1.77 -0.40 -17.77
C LEU A 87 -0.97 -0.32 -16.45
N LEU A 88 0.17 0.38 -16.44
CA LEU A 88 1.01 0.58 -15.25
C LEU A 88 0.40 1.53 -14.21
N ASN A 89 -0.38 2.52 -14.64
CA ASN A 89 -1.19 3.38 -13.76
C ASN A 89 -2.58 2.77 -13.49
N GLY A 90 -2.85 1.61 -14.08
CA GLY A 90 -4.16 0.97 -14.19
C GLY A 90 -4.37 -0.11 -13.16
N SER A 91 -4.23 0.24 -11.90
CA SER A 91 -5.19 -0.17 -10.89
C SER A 91 -5.05 0.80 -9.73
N GLY A 92 -6.16 1.42 -9.32
CA GLY A 92 -6.26 2.01 -7.99
C GLY A 92 -6.24 0.94 -6.88
N TYR A 93 -5.76 -0.27 -7.20
CA TYR A 93 -5.64 -1.41 -6.31
C TYR A 93 -4.44 -1.13 -5.41
N ILE A 94 -4.78 -0.63 -4.23
CA ILE A 94 -3.84 -0.49 -3.14
C ILE A 94 -4.25 -1.58 -2.16
N PRO A 95 -3.49 -2.69 -2.09
CA PRO A 95 -3.88 -3.86 -1.32
C PRO A 95 -4.14 -3.51 0.15
N GLU A 96 -3.40 -2.56 0.71
CA GLU A 96 -3.61 -2.12 2.10
C GLU A 96 -4.96 -1.39 2.30
N VAL A 97 -5.40 -0.60 1.31
CA VAL A 97 -6.68 0.11 1.36
C VAL A 97 -7.83 -0.86 1.15
N GLU A 98 -7.70 -1.76 0.18
CA GLU A 98 -8.76 -2.72 -0.15
C GLU A 98 -8.98 -3.70 1.00
N ARG A 99 -7.90 -4.22 1.59
CA ARG A 99 -7.97 -5.07 2.77
C ARG A 99 -8.61 -4.35 3.96
N ALA A 100 -8.23 -3.11 4.22
CA ALA A 100 -8.82 -2.33 5.30
C ALA A 100 -10.33 -2.13 5.09
N LYS A 101 -10.75 -1.83 3.85
CA LYS A 101 -12.16 -1.71 3.48
C LYS A 101 -12.90 -3.04 3.65
N LEU A 102 -12.32 -4.15 3.20
CA LEU A 102 -12.90 -5.49 3.33
C LEU A 102 -13.10 -5.86 4.80
N ILE A 103 -12.08 -5.70 5.63
CA ILE A 103 -12.15 -5.97 7.07
C ILE A 103 -13.26 -5.13 7.72
N ILE A 104 -13.30 -3.82 7.47
CA ILE A 104 -14.32 -2.95 8.07
C ILE A 104 -15.71 -3.31 7.57
N SER A 105 -15.86 -3.64 6.29
CA SER A 105 -17.15 -4.01 5.69
C SER A 105 -17.70 -5.33 6.23
N GLN A 106 -16.84 -6.28 6.58
CA GLN A 106 -17.21 -7.61 7.04
C GLN A 106 -17.38 -7.68 8.56
N ASP A 107 -16.49 -7.02 9.31
CA ASP A 107 -16.45 -7.15 10.78
C ASP A 107 -17.19 -5.99 11.50
N GLY A 108 -17.53 -4.94 10.76
CA GLY A 108 -18.17 -3.74 11.26
C GLY A 108 -17.18 -2.71 11.81
N ILE A 109 -17.47 -1.43 11.54
CA ILE A 109 -16.64 -0.30 11.96
C ILE A 109 -16.46 -0.21 13.49
N ASP A 110 -17.51 -0.54 14.26
CA ASP A 110 -17.47 -0.53 15.72
C ASP A 110 -16.48 -1.53 16.30
N THR A 111 -16.44 -2.73 15.72
CA THR A 111 -15.52 -3.79 16.14
C THR A 111 -14.08 -3.36 15.91
N VAL A 112 -13.78 -2.86 14.70
CA VAL A 112 -12.43 -2.45 14.31
C VAL A 112 -11.98 -1.25 15.13
N TYR A 113 -12.83 -0.24 15.26
CA TYR A 113 -12.55 0.97 16.04
C TYR A 113 -12.35 0.66 17.53
N GLY A 114 -13.25 -0.14 18.11
CA GLY A 114 -13.17 -0.54 19.50
C GLY A 114 -11.93 -1.37 19.81
N ASP A 115 -11.45 -2.17 18.86
CA ASP A 115 -10.21 -2.92 19.01
C ASP A 115 -8.98 -2.02 18.86
N LEU A 116 -8.97 -1.09 17.89
CA LEU A 116 -7.91 -0.11 17.70
C LEU A 116 -7.67 0.73 18.97
N LEU A 117 -8.74 1.20 19.62
CA LEU A 117 -8.63 1.98 20.86
C LEU A 117 -8.05 1.20 22.04
N LYS A 118 -8.18 -0.13 22.04
CA LYS A 118 -7.70 -1.01 23.11
C LYS A 118 -6.36 -1.67 22.76
N ALA A 119 -5.93 -1.54 21.52
CA ALA A 119 -4.70 -2.14 21.03
C ALA A 119 -3.49 -1.56 21.75
N LYS A 120 -2.48 -2.41 21.98
CA LYS A 120 -1.25 -2.03 22.67
C LYS A 120 -0.08 -2.15 21.73
N TYR A 121 0.84 -1.19 21.80
CA TYR A 121 2.09 -1.27 21.06
C TYR A 121 2.90 -2.48 21.51
N ILE A 122 3.38 -3.27 20.54
CA ILE A 122 4.49 -4.19 20.77
C ILE A 122 5.68 -3.30 21.14
N ARG A 123 6.35 -3.60 22.27
CA ARG A 123 7.46 -2.81 22.78
C ARG A 123 8.46 -2.49 21.66
N GLU A 124 8.90 -1.24 21.54
CA GLU A 124 9.90 -0.81 20.53
C GLU A 124 9.48 -1.08 19.06
N SER A 125 8.18 -1.23 18.79
CA SER A 125 7.59 -1.45 17.45
C SER A 125 6.62 -0.33 17.06
N GLU A 126 6.41 -0.18 15.76
CA GLU A 126 5.29 0.59 15.18
C GLU A 126 3.99 -0.25 15.07
N LEU A 127 4.04 -1.51 15.54
CA LEU A 127 2.92 -2.43 15.55
C LEU A 127 2.12 -2.32 16.84
N MET A 128 0.80 -2.24 16.72
CA MET A 128 -0.16 -2.37 17.80
C MET A 128 -0.95 -3.65 17.64
N VAL A 129 -1.09 -4.40 18.73
CA VAL A 129 -1.83 -5.65 18.79
C VAL A 129 -3.12 -5.41 19.56
N GLY A 130 -4.25 -5.57 18.87
CA GLY A 130 -5.59 -5.63 19.46
C GLY A 130 -5.97 -7.04 19.86
N LYS A 131 -7.24 -7.23 20.23
CA LYS A 131 -7.82 -8.55 20.49
C LYS A 131 -7.99 -9.34 19.19
N ARG A 132 -8.38 -8.69 18.09
CA ARG A 132 -8.73 -9.36 16.81
C ARG A 132 -7.84 -8.93 15.66
N TYR A 133 -7.27 -7.73 15.72
CA TYR A 133 -6.48 -7.18 14.64
C TYR A 133 -5.05 -6.85 15.07
N LEU A 134 -4.14 -6.94 14.11
CA LEU A 134 -2.82 -6.36 14.15
C LEU A 134 -2.85 -5.08 13.31
N PHE A 135 -2.43 -3.97 13.93
CA PHE A 135 -2.39 -2.66 13.31
C PHE A 135 -0.93 -2.21 13.18
N GLY A 136 -0.51 -1.78 12.00
CA GLY A 136 0.78 -1.13 11.78
C GLY A 136 0.56 0.34 11.45
N GLU A 137 1.12 1.25 12.27
CA GLU A 137 0.92 2.68 12.09
C GLU A 137 1.39 3.13 10.70
N GLY A 138 0.51 3.78 9.94
CA GLY A 138 0.83 4.20 8.58
C GLY A 138 1.11 3.07 7.59
N ASN A 139 0.89 1.80 7.96
CA ASN A 139 1.31 0.65 7.16
C ASN A 139 0.13 -0.22 6.76
N MET A 140 -0.45 -0.98 7.70
CA MET A 140 -1.39 -2.06 7.40
C MET A 140 -2.34 -2.36 8.55
N MET A 141 -3.44 -3.05 8.23
CA MET A 141 -4.36 -3.65 9.20
C MET A 141 -4.67 -5.07 8.73
N VAL A 142 -4.53 -6.05 9.62
CA VAL A 142 -4.81 -7.47 9.32
C VAL A 142 -5.51 -8.13 10.50
N ARG A 143 -6.34 -9.14 10.25
CA ARG A 143 -6.90 -9.95 11.34
C ARG A 143 -5.85 -10.95 11.82
N LEU A 144 -5.77 -11.16 13.12
CA LEU A 144 -4.82 -12.10 13.71
C LEU A 144 -5.05 -13.54 13.20
N LYS A 145 -6.31 -13.95 13.01
CA LYS A 145 -6.69 -15.27 12.47
C LYS A 145 -6.20 -15.54 11.04
N ASP A 146 -5.91 -14.48 10.28
CA ASP A 146 -5.54 -14.58 8.87
C ASP A 146 -3.99 -14.69 8.71
N ILE A 147 -3.23 -14.51 9.80
CA ILE A 147 -1.77 -14.70 9.83
C ILE A 147 -1.45 -16.19 9.92
N LYS A 148 -0.77 -16.74 8.91
CA LYS A 148 -0.35 -18.15 8.88
C LYS A 148 1.03 -18.40 9.45
N GLY A 149 1.93 -17.43 9.28
CA GLY A 149 3.30 -17.57 9.73
C GLY A 149 4.03 -16.25 9.70
N ILE A 150 5.10 -16.17 10.49
CA ILE A 150 5.97 -15.00 10.55
C ILE A 150 7.39 -15.46 10.27
N TYR A 151 8.06 -14.83 9.30
CA TYR A 151 9.38 -15.23 8.84
C TYR A 151 10.27 -14.01 8.58
N LYS A 152 11.58 -14.27 8.53
CA LYS A 152 12.60 -13.25 8.27
C LYS A 152 12.82 -13.11 6.77
N HIS A 153 12.71 -11.88 6.27
CA HIS A 153 13.11 -11.54 4.90
C HIS A 153 14.34 -10.64 4.92
N THR A 154 15.31 -10.92 4.04
CA THR A 154 16.52 -10.09 3.88
C THR A 154 16.59 -9.60 2.44
N THR A 155 16.67 -8.28 2.25
CA THR A 155 16.87 -7.72 0.90
C THR A 155 18.28 -7.99 0.42
N GLY A 156 18.42 -8.34 -0.86
CA GLY A 156 19.72 -8.45 -1.52
C GLY A 156 20.42 -7.09 -1.67
N GLY A 157 21.75 -7.11 -1.75
CA GLY A 157 22.58 -5.93 -2.04
C GLY A 157 23.72 -5.70 -1.04
N LYS A 158 24.48 -4.62 -1.28
CA LYS A 158 25.68 -4.25 -0.50
C LYS A 158 25.39 -3.90 0.97
N TYR A 159 24.16 -3.48 1.28
CA TYR A 159 23.68 -3.17 2.63
C TYR A 159 22.34 -3.87 2.87
N PRO A 160 22.34 -5.15 3.27
CA PRO A 160 21.11 -5.92 3.41
C PRO A 160 20.27 -5.38 4.59
N LYS A 161 19.06 -4.92 4.28
CA LYS A 161 18.02 -4.67 5.29
C LYS A 161 17.29 -5.96 5.60
N ARG A 162 16.91 -6.12 6.87
CA ARG A 162 16.22 -7.31 7.37
C ARG A 162 14.86 -6.90 7.88
N TYR A 163 13.86 -7.73 7.63
CA TYR A 163 12.47 -7.45 7.92
C TYR A 163 11.81 -8.68 8.55
N ALA A 164 10.92 -8.44 9.50
CA ALA A 164 9.92 -9.43 9.88
C ALA A 164 8.76 -9.31 8.88
N MET A 165 8.38 -10.43 8.28
CA MET A 165 7.23 -10.53 7.37
C MET A 165 6.22 -11.52 7.91
N ALA A 166 4.94 -11.22 7.75
CA ALA A 166 3.83 -12.12 8.01
C ALA A 166 3.29 -12.64 6.68
N GLU A 167 3.05 -13.95 6.59
CA GLU A 167 2.22 -14.52 5.54
C GLU A 167 0.76 -14.40 5.96
N VAL A 168 0.00 -13.59 5.22
CA VAL A 168 -1.42 -13.35 5.51
C VAL A 168 -2.25 -13.94 4.38
N ILE A 169 -3.19 -14.81 4.75
CA ILE A 169 -4.14 -15.43 3.82
C ILE A 169 -5.53 -14.98 4.24
N ASP A 170 -6.08 -14.02 3.50
CA ASP A 170 -7.43 -13.50 3.71
C ASP A 170 -8.24 -13.48 2.41
N GLU A 171 -9.42 -12.85 2.44
CA GLU A 171 -10.31 -12.77 1.29
C GLU A 171 -9.72 -11.95 0.12
N SER A 172 -8.67 -11.17 0.36
CA SER A 172 -7.92 -10.42 -0.66
C SER A 172 -6.87 -11.28 -1.36
N GLY A 173 -6.56 -12.46 -0.81
CA GLY A 173 -5.55 -13.40 -1.32
C GLY A 173 -4.41 -13.67 -0.35
N THR A 174 -3.38 -14.36 -0.83
CA THR A 174 -2.16 -14.64 -0.07
C THR A 174 -1.11 -13.58 -0.38
N GLU A 175 -0.77 -12.74 0.61
CA GLU A 175 0.23 -11.70 0.44
C GLU A 175 1.20 -11.64 1.63
N PRO A 176 2.51 -11.48 1.37
CA PRO A 176 3.49 -11.23 2.41
C PRO A 176 3.42 -9.77 2.88
N MET A 177 3.21 -9.58 4.17
CA MET A 177 3.05 -8.30 4.82
C MET A 177 4.29 -7.94 5.64
N LYS A 178 4.89 -6.78 5.38
CA LYS A 178 6.02 -6.30 6.17
C LYS A 178 5.53 -5.83 7.55
N LEU A 179 5.97 -6.51 8.60
CA LEU A 179 5.68 -6.17 9.99
C LEU A 179 6.61 -5.07 10.49
N GLU A 180 7.92 -5.32 10.54
CA GLU A 180 8.89 -4.41 11.15
C GLU A 180 10.26 -4.52 10.44
N THR A 181 11.05 -3.45 10.48
CA THR A 181 12.46 -3.50 10.10
C THR A 181 13.28 -4.00 11.28
N LEU A 182 13.99 -5.12 11.11
CA LEU A 182 14.73 -5.74 12.20
C LEU A 182 16.10 -5.06 12.40
N PRO A 183 16.54 -4.88 13.66
CA PRO A 183 17.85 -4.33 13.95
C PRO A 183 18.96 -5.29 13.51
N SER A 184 20.14 -4.75 13.21
CA SER A 184 21.30 -5.58 12.82
C SER A 184 21.80 -6.46 13.97
N PHE A 185 21.69 -5.98 15.21
CA PHE A 185 22.05 -6.68 16.44
C PHE A 185 20.81 -7.10 17.21
N GLY A 186 20.84 -8.26 17.86
CA GLY A 186 19.70 -8.76 18.63
C GLY A 186 18.49 -9.19 17.78
N MET A 187 18.67 -9.30 16.46
CA MET A 187 17.62 -9.63 15.49
C MET A 187 16.81 -10.87 15.85
N GLU A 188 17.47 -11.98 16.21
CA GLU A 188 16.76 -13.23 16.54
C GLU A 188 15.90 -13.07 17.79
N ARG A 189 16.39 -12.33 18.81
CA ARG A 189 15.59 -12.00 20.00
C ARG A 189 14.40 -11.12 19.64
N ARG A 190 14.59 -10.14 18.76
CA ARG A 190 13.54 -9.23 18.31
C ARG A 190 12.47 -9.98 17.52
N MET A 191 12.90 -10.83 16.59
CA MET A 191 12.02 -11.67 15.78
C MET A 191 11.19 -12.61 16.66
N HIS A 192 11.85 -13.28 17.61
CA HIS A 192 11.17 -14.18 18.54
C HIS A 192 10.13 -13.43 19.37
N TYR A 193 10.49 -12.27 19.94
CA TYR A 193 9.57 -11.45 20.72
C TYR A 193 8.34 -11.00 19.93
N ILE A 194 8.53 -10.48 18.71
CA ILE A 194 7.41 -10.08 17.83
C ILE A 194 6.51 -11.29 17.53
N THR A 195 7.12 -12.44 17.24
CA THR A 195 6.40 -13.66 16.90
C THR A 195 5.57 -14.16 18.08
N GLU A 196 6.16 -14.20 19.28
CA GLU A 196 5.46 -14.61 20.50
C GLU A 196 4.29 -13.70 20.84
N GLU A 197 4.46 -12.38 20.78
CA GLU A 197 3.38 -11.43 21.09
C GLU A 197 2.21 -11.55 20.11
N ILE A 198 2.50 -11.69 18.81
CA ILE A 198 1.45 -11.84 17.78
C ILE A 198 0.75 -13.20 17.92
N MET A 199 1.50 -14.29 18.11
CA MET A 199 0.92 -15.63 18.28
C MET A 199 0.12 -15.74 19.57
N ARG A 200 0.59 -15.13 20.67
CA ARG A 200 -0.15 -15.05 21.92
C ARG A 200 -1.48 -14.34 21.75
N ALA A 201 -1.48 -13.21 21.05
CA ALA A 201 -2.71 -12.49 20.76
C ALA A 201 -3.65 -13.26 19.84
N ALA A 202 -3.12 -13.95 18.82
CA ALA A 202 -3.92 -14.82 17.95
C ALA A 202 -4.60 -15.95 18.74
N MET A 203 -3.89 -16.62 19.64
CA MET A 203 -4.48 -17.65 20.52
C MET A 203 -5.54 -17.09 21.48
N MET A 204 -5.40 -15.85 21.94
CA MET A 204 -6.41 -15.18 22.77
C MET A 204 -7.62 -14.69 21.96
N ALA A 205 -7.49 -14.57 20.64
CA ALA A 205 -8.57 -14.15 19.75
C ALA A 205 -9.51 -15.31 19.37
N GLU A 206 -9.01 -16.54 19.39
CA GLU A 206 -9.76 -17.77 19.06
C GLU A 206 -10.60 -18.31 20.23
N ASN A 207 -10.34 -17.83 21.46
CA ASN A 207 -11.10 -18.15 22.69
C ASN A 207 -12.14 -17.06 23.01
#